data_AF-A0A5J5JT24-F1
#
_entry.id   AF-A0A5J5JT24-F1
#
_cell.length_a   1.000
_cell.length_b   1.000
_cell.length_c   1.000
_cell.angle_alpha   90.00
_cell.angle_beta   90.00
_cell.angle_gamma   90.00
#
_symmetry.space_group_name_H-M   'P 1'
#
loop_
_entity.id
_entity.type
_entity.pdbx_description
1 polymer ?
#
loop_
_entity_poly.entity_id
_entity_poly.type
_entity_poly.pdbx_seq_one_letter_code
_entity_poly.pdbx_strand_id
1 'polypeptide(L)'
;MVERTGLPGFDFERADQRAGIGYLLGLIVTRNYPETELMISALVTHKGGTDPGGGFYALATELKLLRPGASKAEKDAFWVDQYIRVQKYYSRAGRPGPY
;
A
#
# COMPACT_ATOMS: atom_id res chain seq x y z
N MET A 1 9.66 -10.77 -18.06
CA MET A 1 8.32 -10.16 -18.08
C MET A 1 8.52 -8.66 -17.95
N VAL A 2 8.73 -7.99 -19.08
CA VAL A 2 9.04 -6.56 -19.17
C VAL A 2 7.96 -5.94 -20.07
N GLU A 3 7.40 -4.83 -19.60
CA GLU A 3 6.70 -3.78 -20.34
C GLU A 3 5.30 -4.04 -20.90
N ARG A 4 4.30 -3.73 -20.07
CA ARG A 4 2.94 -3.37 -20.52
C ARG A 4 2.70 -1.85 -20.59
N THR A 5 3.71 -1.01 -20.34
CA THR A 5 3.55 0.45 -20.22
C THR A 5 4.62 1.29 -20.93
N GLY A 6 5.74 0.72 -21.41
CA GLY A 6 6.83 1.48 -22.04
C GLY A 6 7.56 2.46 -21.11
N LEU A 7 7.32 2.35 -19.80
CA LEU A 7 7.97 3.16 -18.78
C LEU A 7 9.04 2.32 -18.07
N PRO A 8 10.23 2.89 -17.80
CA PRO A 8 11.24 2.20 -17.02
C PRO A 8 10.64 1.81 -15.67
N GLY A 9 10.78 0.52 -15.31
CA GLY A 9 10.35 0.03 -14.01
C GLY A 9 11.13 0.69 -12.88
N PHE A 10 10.53 0.76 -11.69
CA PHE A 10 11.25 1.20 -10.50
C PHE A 10 12.32 0.18 -10.12
N ASP A 11 13.56 0.65 -9.97
CA ASP A 11 14.67 -0.06 -9.38
C ASP A 11 14.58 0.05 -7.85
N PHE A 12 14.10 -1.02 -7.23
CA PHE A 12 13.92 -1.09 -5.79
C PHE A 12 15.23 -1.25 -5.01
N GLU A 13 16.38 -1.44 -5.67
CA GLU A 13 17.69 -1.41 -5.00
C GLU A 13 18.12 0.03 -4.67
N ARG A 14 17.58 1.01 -5.39
CA ARG A 14 17.88 2.43 -5.15
C ARG A 14 16.91 3.09 -4.17
N ALA A 15 17.47 3.78 -3.17
CA ALA A 15 16.68 4.41 -2.10
C ALA A 15 15.76 5.54 -2.61
N ASP A 16 16.20 6.29 -3.61
CA ASP A 16 15.43 7.38 -4.24
C ASP A 16 14.21 6.85 -5.01
N GLN A 17 14.37 5.75 -5.73
CA GLN A 17 13.27 5.13 -6.47
C GLN A 17 12.28 4.40 -5.56
N ARG A 18 12.76 3.80 -4.45
CA ARG A 18 11.88 3.31 -3.37
C ARG A 18 11.06 4.44 -2.73
N ALA A 19 11.66 5.61 -2.51
CA ALA A 19 10.93 6.77 -2.01
C ALA A 19 9.91 7.28 -3.04
N GLY A 20 10.27 7.30 -4.32
CA GLY A 20 9.39 7.72 -5.41
C GLY A 20 8.12 6.87 -5.54
N ILE A 21 8.23 5.54 -5.49
CA ILE A 21 7.04 4.68 -5.53
C ILE A 21 6.21 4.79 -4.24
N GLY A 22 6.85 4.95 -3.07
CA GLY A 22 6.16 5.20 -1.81
C GLY A 22 5.35 6.50 -1.84
N TYR A 23 5.91 7.56 -2.42
CA TYR A 23 5.24 8.83 -2.62
C TYR A 23 4.02 8.73 -3.55
N LEU A 24 4.18 8.07 -4.71
CA LEU A 24 3.08 7.86 -5.64
C LEU A 24 1.93 7.04 -5.02
N LEU A 25 2.27 5.99 -4.26
CA LEU A 25 1.29 5.20 -3.51
C LEU A 25 0.60 6.05 -2.45
N GLY A 26 1.33 6.91 -1.75
CA GLY A 26 0.77 7.88 -0.81
C GLY A 26 -0.24 8.82 -1.46
N LEU A 27 0.06 9.32 -2.66
CA LEU A 27 -0.87 10.16 -3.42
C LEU A 27 -2.14 9.41 -3.85
N ILE A 28 -2.01 8.17 -4.33
CA ILE A 28 -3.15 7.34 -4.71
C ILE A 28 -4.04 7.06 -3.50
N VAL A 29 -3.44 6.69 -2.37
CA VAL A 29 -4.18 6.44 -1.13
C VAL A 29 -4.84 7.72 -0.65
N THR A 30 -4.14 8.85 -0.57
CA THR A 30 -4.73 10.13 -0.14
C THR A 30 -5.95 10.52 -0.97
N ARG A 31 -5.91 10.24 -2.27
CA ARG A 31 -7.03 10.53 -3.19
C ARG A 31 -8.19 9.53 -3.06
N ASN A 32 -7.90 8.25 -2.93
CA ASN A 32 -8.93 7.21 -2.93
C ASN A 32 -9.48 6.89 -1.53
N TYR A 33 -8.75 7.23 -0.47
CA TYR A 33 -9.11 6.89 0.90
C TYR A 33 -10.46 7.47 1.34
N PRO A 34 -10.85 8.73 1.02
CA PRO A 34 -12.17 9.24 1.38
C PRO A 34 -13.35 8.44 0.80
N GLU A 35 -13.15 7.75 -0.31
CA GLU A 35 -14.20 6.98 -1.00
C GLU A 35 -14.15 5.48 -0.67
N THR A 36 -12.95 4.95 -0.44
CA THR A 36 -12.73 3.50 -0.31
C THR A 36 -12.40 3.07 1.11
N GLU A 37 -11.85 3.96 1.94
CA GLU A 37 -11.21 3.66 3.22
C GLU A 37 -10.10 2.59 3.12
N LEU A 38 -9.46 2.48 1.95
CA LEU A 38 -8.46 1.47 1.66
C LEU A 38 -7.09 2.09 1.43
N MET A 39 -6.08 1.51 2.08
CA MET A 39 -4.69 1.82 1.83
C MET A 39 -4.07 0.76 0.91
N ILE A 40 -4.10 0.98 -0.41
CA ILE A 40 -3.49 0.06 -1.41
C ILE A 40 -1.99 -0.14 -1.14
N SER A 41 -1.33 0.85 -0.52
CA SER A 41 0.04 0.73 -0.01
C SER A 41 0.25 -0.44 0.95
N ALA A 42 -0.80 -1.00 1.57
CA ALA A 42 -0.73 -2.21 2.39
C ALA A 42 -0.32 -3.48 1.62
N LEU A 43 -0.53 -3.51 0.30
CA LEU A 43 -0.14 -4.63 -0.57
C LEU A 43 1.35 -4.62 -0.94
N VAL A 44 2.03 -3.51 -0.72
CA VAL A 44 3.44 -3.36 -1.07
C VAL A 44 4.29 -3.79 0.13
N THR A 45 4.71 -5.05 0.11
CA THR A 45 5.73 -5.57 1.03
C THR A 45 7.11 -5.37 0.43
N HIS A 46 8.12 -5.14 1.28
CA HIS A 46 9.50 -5.14 0.80
C HIS A 46 9.87 -6.52 0.25
N LYS A 47 10.57 -6.54 -0.88
CA LYS A 47 11.12 -7.79 -1.45
C LYS A 47 12.13 -8.37 -0.44
N GLY A 48 11.72 -9.41 0.30
CA GLY A 48 12.52 -10.05 1.36
C GLY A 48 12.07 -9.78 2.79
N GLY A 49 11.00 -9.01 3.01
CA GLY A 49 10.41 -8.79 4.34
C GLY A 49 8.93 -9.20 4.39
N THR A 50 8.50 -9.69 5.55
CA THR A 50 7.08 -9.94 5.86
C THR A 50 6.36 -8.71 6.40
N ASP A 51 7.06 -7.59 6.61
CA ASP A 51 6.49 -6.35 7.13
C ASP A 51 6.22 -5.33 6.00
N PRO A 52 5.15 -4.54 6.12
CA PRO A 52 4.94 -3.40 5.23
C PRO A 52 6.06 -2.39 5.43
N GLY A 53 6.48 -1.73 4.35
CA GLY A 53 7.53 -0.72 4.43
C GLY A 53 7.16 0.43 5.38
N GLY A 54 8.16 1.05 6.00
CA GLY A 54 7.94 2.15 6.97
C GLY A 54 7.08 3.30 6.44
N GLY A 55 7.04 3.48 5.11
CA GLY A 55 6.15 4.44 4.44
C GLY A 55 4.66 4.17 4.64
N PHE A 56 4.24 2.91 4.81
CA PHE A 56 2.84 2.55 5.10
C PHE A 56 2.41 3.10 6.46
N TYR A 57 3.22 2.88 7.51
CA TYR A 57 2.92 3.36 8.85
C TYR A 57 3.03 4.87 8.99
N ALA A 58 3.98 5.50 8.28
CA ALA A 58 4.07 6.96 8.21
C ALA A 58 2.79 7.56 7.62
N LEU A 59 2.33 7.04 6.48
CA LEU A 59 1.11 7.48 5.83
C LEU A 59 -0.14 7.21 6.69
N ALA A 60 -0.21 6.05 7.36
CA ALA A 60 -1.33 5.74 8.27
C ALA A 60 -1.37 6.71 9.46
N THR A 61 -0.21 7.17 9.93
CA THR A 61 -0.12 8.17 11.01
C THR A 61 -0.53 9.56 10.52
N GLU A 62 -0.10 9.96 9.33
CA GLU A 62 -0.50 11.23 8.69
C GLU A 62 -2.01 11.31 8.45
N LEU A 63 -2.62 10.19 8.02
CA LEU A 63 -4.06 10.06 7.86
C LEU A 63 -4.83 9.91 9.20
N LYS A 64 -4.12 9.96 10.34
CA LYS A 64 -4.66 9.79 11.71
C LYS A 64 -5.37 8.45 11.94
N LEU A 65 -5.04 7.44 11.14
CA LEU A 65 -5.59 6.07 11.25
C LEU A 65 -4.84 5.24 12.27
N LEU A 66 -3.55 5.54 12.44
CA LEU A 66 -2.70 4.94 13.45
C LEU A 66 -2.17 6.04 14.38
N ARG A 67 -2.13 5.75 15.68
CA ARG A 67 -1.58 6.70 16.66
C ARG A 67 -0.05 6.79 16.52
N PRO A 68 0.54 7.99 16.65
CA PRO A 68 1.98 8.13 16.76
C PRO A 68 2.51 7.29 17.93
N GLY A 69 3.55 6.49 17.68
CA GLY A 69 4.12 5.61 18.71
C GLY A 69 3.33 4.33 19.00
N ALA A 70 2.37 3.95 18.15
CA ALA A 70 1.68 2.66 18.24
C ALA A 70 2.67 1.50 18.40
N SER A 71 2.31 0.56 19.27
CA SER A 71 3.10 -0.65 19.52
C SER A 71 3.22 -1.52 18.26
N LYS A 72 4.20 -2.43 18.24
CA LYS A 72 4.35 -3.36 17.11
C LYS A 72 3.06 -4.18 16.86
N ALA A 73 2.40 -4.63 17.93
CA ALA A 73 1.16 -5.40 17.81
C ALA A 73 0.01 -4.57 17.20
N GLU A 74 -0.12 -3.29 17.59
CA GLU A 74 -1.13 -2.39 17.00
C GLU A 74 -0.86 -2.12 15.52
N LYS A 75 0.42 -1.94 15.16
CA LYS A 75 0.87 -1.77 13.77
C LYS A 75 0.55 -3.00 12.93
N ASP A 76 0.92 -4.18 13.42
CA ASP A 76 0.70 -5.45 12.72
C ASP A 76 -0.81 -5.71 12.55
N ALA A 77 -1.62 -5.49 13.59
CA ALA A 77 -3.08 -5.67 13.52
C ALA A 77 -3.74 -4.72 12.51
N PHE A 78 -3.33 -3.44 12.51
CA PHE A 78 -3.82 -2.45 11.54
C PHE A 78 -3.45 -2.85 10.10
N TRP A 79 -2.22 -3.31 9.90
CA TRP A 79 -1.77 -3.75 8.59
C TRP A 79 -2.55 -4.97 8.08
N VAL A 80 -2.75 -5.98 8.93
CA VAL A 80 -3.51 -7.19 8.56
C VAL A 80 -4.95 -6.84 8.18
N ASP A 81 -5.61 -5.96 8.94
CA ASP A 81 -6.97 -5.50 8.63
C ASP A 81 -7.03 -4.80 7.25
N GLN A 82 -6.11 -3.86 7.01
CA GLN A 82 -6.01 -3.16 5.72
C GLN A 82 -5.71 -4.14 4.57
N TYR A 83 -4.79 -5.09 4.77
CA TYR A 83 -4.45 -6.10 3.77
C TYR A 83 -5.66 -6.96 3.38
N ILE A 84 -6.42 -7.45 4.37
CA ILE A 84 -7.62 -8.26 4.14
C ILE A 84 -8.69 -7.44 3.41
N ARG A 85 -8.93 -6.19 3.84
CA ARG A 85 -9.91 -5.30 3.21
C ARG A 85 -9.56 -5.03 1.74
N VAL A 86 -8.30 -4.73 1.45
CA VAL A 86 -7.81 -4.48 0.08
C VAL A 86 -7.93 -5.76 -0.77
N GLN A 87 -7.47 -6.91 -0.26
CA GLN A 87 -7.61 -8.19 -0.94
C GLN A 87 -9.07 -8.51 -1.25
N LYS A 88 -9.98 -8.32 -0.29
CA LYS A 88 -11.43 -8.54 -0.46
C LYS A 88 -12.03 -7.61 -1.51
N TYR A 89 -11.63 -6.34 -1.52
CA TYR A 89 -12.10 -5.35 -2.49
C TYR A 89 -11.68 -5.71 -3.92
N TYR A 90 -10.40 -6.00 -4.13
CA TYR A 90 -9.89 -6.36 -5.45
C TYR A 90 -10.27 -7.78 -5.89
N SER A 91 -10.44 -8.73 -4.96
CA SER A 91 -10.96 -10.06 -5.29
C SER A 91 -12.44 -10.02 -5.72
N ARG A 92 -13.21 -9.04 -5.24
CA ARG A 92 -14.58 -8.78 -5.73
C ARG A 92 -14.59 -8.03 -7.05
N ALA A 93 -13.68 -7.07 -7.25
CA ALA A 93 -13.54 -6.32 -8.50
C ALA A 93 -12.97 -7.16 -9.65
N GLY A 94 -12.23 -8.23 -9.33
CA GLY A 94 -11.63 -9.16 -10.29
C GLY A 94 -12.57 -10.20 -10.90
N ARG A 95 -13.87 -10.21 -10.54
CA ARG A 95 -14.86 -10.90 -11.37
C ARG A 95 -15.21 -9.96 -12.54
N PRO A 96 -14.75 -10.23 -13.78
CA PRO A 96 -15.39 -9.62 -14.93
C PRO A 96 -16.88 -9.97 -14.82
N GLY A 97 -17.72 -8.95 -14.70
CA GLY A 97 -19.15 -9.15 -14.87
C GLY A 97 -19.40 -9.77 -16.25
N PRO A 98 -20.37 -10.68 -16.39
CA PRO A 98 -20.70 -11.27 -17.68
C PRO A 98 -21.37 -10.21 -18.55
N TYR A 99 -20.57 -9.44 -19.28
CA TYR A 99 -21.03 -8.59 -20.38
C TYR A 99 -20.05 -8.70 -21.53
#